data_AF-A0A0C3NIS6-F1
#
_entry.id   AF-A0A0C3NIS6-F1
#
_cell.length_a   1.000
_cell.length_b   1.000
_cell.length_c   1.000
_cell.angle_alpha   90.00
_cell.angle_beta   90.00
_cell.angle_gamma   90.00
#
_symmetry.space_group_name_H-M   'P 1'
#
loop_
_entity.id
_entity.type
_entity.pdbx_description
1 polymer ?
#
loop_
_entity_poly.entity_id
_entity_poly.type
_entity_poly.pdbx_seq_one_letter_code
_entity_poly.pdbx_strand_id
1 'polypeptide(L)'
;EDAVPRRRGPTLHRQRRTGEHSLLATLFGIVVVLDFLERAYVRDSITAAEYSPACTRLLSQYMTMLKLVKDSIPSIEEFMTRYRLDTPAALHRIKVGVPATVEHSSEAGPETGKWIAETTQNFITFMDTLKLCLHAKDQLHPILQELVTGYTRFKGSKEWEGRSRMVGW
;
A
#
# COMPACT_ATOMS: atom_id res chain seq x y z
N GLU A 1 30.02 -37.48 -42.29
CA GLU A 1 28.76 -36.91 -41.79
C GLU A 1 29.08 -35.71 -40.92
N ASP A 2 29.04 -34.51 -41.49
CA ASP A 2 29.24 -33.25 -40.75
C ASP A 2 27.87 -32.62 -40.46
N ALA A 3 27.49 -32.63 -39.18
CA ALA A 3 26.25 -32.04 -38.72
C ALA A 3 26.38 -30.51 -38.68
N VAL A 4 25.79 -29.85 -39.68
CA VAL A 4 25.68 -28.38 -39.75
C VAL A 4 24.93 -27.85 -38.50
N PRO A 5 25.49 -26.88 -37.76
CA PRO A 5 24.82 -26.33 -36.58
C PRO A 5 23.61 -25.49 -37.01
N ARG A 6 22.42 -25.84 -36.49
CA ARG A 6 21.18 -25.09 -36.71
C ARG A 6 21.36 -23.64 -36.25
N ARG A 7 21.38 -22.70 -37.21
CA ARG A 7 21.36 -21.25 -36.94
C ARG A 7 20.12 -20.93 -36.10
N ARG A 8 20.32 -20.43 -34.87
CA ARG A 8 19.24 -19.83 -34.06
C ARG A 8 18.75 -18.58 -34.79
N GLY A 9 17.60 -18.68 -35.45
CA GLY A 9 17.07 -17.67 -36.35
C GLY A 9 16.42 -16.44 -35.66
N PRO A 10 16.07 -15.40 -36.45
CA PRO A 10 15.53 -14.10 -36.01
C PRO A 10 14.16 -14.15 -35.29
N THR A 11 13.50 -15.32 -35.23
CA THR A 11 12.21 -15.54 -34.59
C THR A 11 12.25 -15.32 -33.08
N LEU A 12 13.35 -15.69 -32.40
CA LEU A 12 13.46 -15.55 -30.95
C LEU A 12 13.59 -14.07 -30.50
N HIS A 13 14.30 -13.26 -31.30
CA HIS A 13 14.45 -11.82 -31.06
C HIS A 13 13.14 -11.06 -31.30
N ARG A 14 12.38 -11.48 -32.32
CA ARG A 14 11.06 -10.90 -32.61
C ARG A 14 10.07 -11.19 -31.47
N GLN A 15 10.06 -12.42 -30.95
CA GLN A 15 9.20 -12.82 -29.83
C GLN A 15 9.53 -12.08 -28.52
N ARG A 16 10.82 -11.86 -28.24
CA ARG A 16 11.26 -11.07 -27.09
C ARG A 16 10.82 -9.62 -27.19
N ARG A 17 11.02 -8.99 -28.36
CA ARG A 17 10.56 -7.61 -28.59
C ARG A 17 9.04 -7.48 -28.52
N THR A 18 8.26 -8.39 -29.11
CA THR A 18 6.79 -8.33 -29.02
C THR A 18 6.29 -8.50 -27.59
N GLY A 19 6.95 -9.34 -26.79
CA GLY A 19 6.65 -9.47 -25.35
C GLY A 19 6.86 -8.16 -24.59
N GLU A 20 7.98 -7.48 -24.84
CA GLU A 20 8.30 -6.19 -24.22
C GLU A 20 7.26 -5.10 -24.57
N HIS A 21 6.91 -4.96 -25.86
CA HIS A 21 5.90 -3.98 -26.28
C HIS A 21 4.53 -4.26 -25.65
N SER A 22 4.17 -5.53 -25.42
CA SER A 22 2.93 -5.90 -24.74
C SER A 22 2.91 -5.43 -23.28
N LEU A 23 4.04 -5.59 -22.57
CA LEU A 23 4.18 -5.10 -21.19
C LEU A 23 4.09 -3.57 -21.12
N LEU A 24 4.76 -2.88 -22.05
CA LEU A 24 4.72 -1.42 -22.18
C LEU A 24 3.30 -0.91 -22.49
N ALA A 25 2.58 -1.57 -23.38
CA ALA A 25 1.18 -1.26 -23.68
C ALA A 25 0.26 -1.49 -22.47
N THR A 26 0.52 -2.54 -21.70
CA THR A 26 -0.23 -2.82 -20.46
C THR A 26 0.02 -1.74 -19.42
N LEU A 27 1.28 -1.33 -19.23
CA LEU A 27 1.64 -0.22 -18.34
C LEU A 27 0.95 1.08 -18.76
N PHE A 28 0.96 1.40 -20.06
CA PHE A 28 0.26 2.55 -20.63
C PHE A 28 -1.24 2.52 -20.27
N GLY A 29 -1.89 1.39 -20.51
CA GLY A 29 -3.31 1.21 -20.19
C GLY A 29 -3.62 1.42 -18.71
N ILE A 30 -2.79 0.88 -17.81
CA ILE A 30 -2.95 1.06 -16.36
C ILE A 30 -2.86 2.54 -15.98
N VAL A 31 -1.87 3.27 -16.48
CA VAL A 31 -1.66 4.70 -16.18
C VAL A 31 -2.86 5.54 -16.64
N VAL A 32 -3.34 5.30 -17.87
CA VAL A 32 -4.50 6.01 -18.42
C VAL A 32 -5.77 5.71 -17.63
N VAL A 33 -6.03 4.45 -17.32
CA VAL A 33 -7.22 4.05 -16.54
C VAL A 33 -7.17 4.63 -15.12
N LEU A 34 -5.98 4.67 -14.50
CA LEU A 34 -5.81 5.30 -13.19
C LEU A 34 -6.12 6.80 -13.24
N ASP A 35 -5.71 7.51 -14.29
CA ASP A 35 -6.02 8.94 -14.46
C ASP A 35 -7.53 9.19 -14.57
N PHE A 36 -8.21 8.38 -15.39
CA PHE A 36 -9.67 8.45 -15.51
C PHE A 36 -10.37 8.12 -14.19
N LEU A 37 -9.89 7.13 -13.45
CA LEU A 37 -10.44 6.76 -12.15
C LEU A 37 -10.32 7.90 -11.15
N GLU A 38 -9.15 8.53 -11.04
CA GLU A 38 -8.94 9.70 -10.17
C GLU A 38 -9.89 10.85 -10.55
N ARG A 39 -9.98 11.19 -11.84
CA ARG A 39 -10.82 12.29 -12.31
C ARG A 39 -12.32 11.99 -12.18
N ALA A 40 -12.72 10.73 -12.23
CA ALA A 40 -14.10 10.32 -11.95
C ALA A 40 -14.43 10.49 -10.47
N TYR A 41 -13.53 10.09 -9.57
CA TYR A 41 -13.73 10.26 -8.13
C TYR A 41 -13.74 11.73 -7.71
N VAL A 42 -12.82 12.56 -8.22
CA VAL A 42 -12.77 14.00 -7.95
C VAL A 42 -14.04 14.73 -8.41
N ARG A 43 -14.70 14.24 -9.46
CA ARG A 43 -15.97 14.80 -9.97
C ARG A 43 -17.20 14.09 -9.41
N ASP A 44 -17.03 13.33 -8.32
CA ASP A 44 -18.10 12.62 -7.61
C ASP A 44 -18.95 11.70 -8.53
N SER A 45 -18.33 11.17 -9.58
CA SER A 45 -19.00 10.27 -10.54
C SER A 45 -18.98 8.81 -10.11
N ILE A 46 -18.18 8.49 -9.08
CA ILE A 46 -18.06 7.17 -8.46
C ILE A 46 -17.90 7.33 -6.96
N THR A 47 -18.39 6.37 -6.19
CA THR A 47 -18.34 6.43 -4.73
C THR A 47 -16.95 6.05 -4.18
N ALA A 48 -16.66 6.45 -2.94
CA ALA A 48 -15.43 6.06 -2.23
C ALA A 48 -15.28 4.53 -2.10
N ALA A 49 -16.39 3.81 -1.98
CA ALA A 49 -16.44 2.34 -1.87
C ALA A 49 -16.05 1.63 -3.18
N GLU A 50 -16.34 2.23 -4.33
CA GLU A 50 -15.94 1.70 -5.65
C GLU A 50 -14.52 2.14 -6.01
N TYR A 51 -14.20 3.41 -5.74
CA TYR A 51 -12.91 4.02 -6.05
C TYR A 51 -11.75 3.36 -5.31
N SER A 52 -11.83 3.23 -3.98
CA SER A 52 -10.71 2.79 -3.14
C SER A 52 -10.14 1.41 -3.53
N PRO A 53 -10.97 0.35 -3.71
CA PRO A 53 -10.45 -0.95 -4.12
C PRO A 53 -9.93 -0.94 -5.56
N ALA A 54 -10.58 -0.21 -6.48
CA ALA A 54 -10.13 -0.09 -7.87
C ALA A 54 -8.76 0.61 -7.96
N CYS A 55 -8.57 1.71 -7.23
CA CYS A 55 -7.33 2.46 -7.19
C CYS A 55 -6.20 1.61 -6.59
N THR A 56 -6.47 0.91 -5.48
CA THR A 56 -5.50 0.01 -4.82
C THR A 56 -5.03 -1.09 -5.78
N ARG A 57 -5.96 -1.69 -6.53
CA ARG A 57 -5.63 -2.72 -7.52
C ARG A 57 -4.82 -2.17 -8.69
N LEU A 58 -5.17 -0.99 -9.22
CA LEU A 58 -4.40 -0.39 -10.32
C LEU A 58 -2.99 0.01 -9.88
N LEU A 59 -2.82 0.53 -8.66
CA LEU A 59 -1.51 0.86 -8.10
C LEU A 59 -0.63 -0.39 -7.93
N SER A 60 -1.17 -1.51 -7.44
CA SER A 60 -0.40 -2.75 -7.30
C SER A 60 -0.02 -3.37 -8.66
N GLN A 61 -0.92 -3.31 -9.64
CA GLN A 61 -0.66 -3.71 -11.02
C GLN A 61 0.43 -2.83 -11.65
N TYR A 62 0.35 -1.51 -11.46
CA TYR A 62 1.37 -0.56 -11.91
C TYR A 62 2.75 -0.90 -11.34
N MET A 63 2.87 -1.10 -10.02
CA MET A 63 4.16 -1.41 -9.38
C MET A 63 4.75 -2.73 -9.89
N THR A 64 3.89 -3.69 -10.21
CA THR A 64 4.32 -4.97 -10.80
C THR A 64 4.82 -4.75 -12.22
N MET A 65 4.08 -4.02 -13.05
CA MET A 65 4.47 -3.75 -14.44
C MET A 65 5.73 -2.92 -14.54
N LEU A 66 5.91 -1.90 -13.69
CA LEU A 66 7.13 -1.08 -13.68
C LEU A 66 8.39 -1.92 -13.43
N LYS A 67 8.31 -2.95 -12.55
CA LYS A 67 9.43 -3.87 -12.33
C LYS A 67 9.76 -4.72 -13.55
N LEU A 68 8.77 -5.09 -14.36
CA LEU A 68 8.96 -5.91 -15.56
C LEU A 68 9.54 -5.12 -16.73
N VAL A 69 9.36 -3.80 -16.78
CA VAL A 69 9.84 -2.94 -17.86
C VAL A 69 10.99 -2.01 -17.44
N LYS A 70 11.58 -2.25 -16.26
CA LYS A 70 12.59 -1.38 -15.65
C LYS A 70 13.82 -1.16 -16.54
N ASP A 71 14.20 -2.16 -17.32
CA ASP A 71 15.35 -2.08 -18.24
C ASP A 71 15.11 -1.09 -19.39
N SER A 72 13.85 -0.88 -19.77
CA SER A 72 13.45 -0.01 -20.88
C SER A 72 12.94 1.36 -20.41
N ILE A 73 12.47 1.44 -19.16
CA ILE A 73 11.90 2.61 -18.51
C ILE A 73 12.43 2.71 -17.08
N PRO A 74 13.38 3.63 -16.82
CA PRO A 74 13.90 3.90 -15.49
C PRO A 74 12.87 4.55 -14.55
N SER A 75 12.01 5.44 -15.07
CA SER A 75 11.05 6.22 -14.27
C SER A 75 9.71 6.44 -14.99
N ILE A 76 8.69 6.76 -14.21
CA ILE A 76 7.35 7.07 -14.74
C ILE A 76 7.32 8.37 -15.50
N GLU A 77 8.09 9.37 -15.07
CA GLU A 77 8.21 10.66 -15.76
C GLU A 77 8.80 10.49 -17.16
N GLU A 78 9.82 9.64 -17.31
CA GLU A 78 10.41 9.33 -18.60
C GLU A 78 9.41 8.57 -19.49
N PHE A 79 8.66 7.62 -18.92
CA PHE A 79 7.59 6.94 -19.65
C PHE A 79 6.54 7.91 -20.17
N MET A 80 6.04 8.80 -19.31
CA MET A 80 5.02 9.78 -19.68
C MET A 80 5.53 10.73 -20.78
N THR A 81 6.78 11.17 -20.68
CA THR A 81 7.42 12.00 -21.71
C THR A 81 7.55 11.24 -23.04
N ARG A 82 8.04 9.99 -22.99
CA ARG A 82 8.30 9.16 -24.17
C ARG A 82 7.04 8.86 -24.97
N TYR A 83 5.93 8.60 -24.28
CA TYR A 83 4.65 8.24 -24.89
C TYR A 83 3.65 9.40 -24.92
N ARG A 84 4.07 10.62 -24.55
CA ARG A 84 3.24 11.84 -24.52
C ARG A 84 1.94 11.67 -23.72
N LEU A 85 2.05 11.06 -22.55
CA LEU A 85 0.94 10.91 -21.60
C LEU A 85 0.79 12.17 -20.75
N ASP A 86 -0.30 12.91 -20.96
CA ASP A 86 -0.72 14.00 -20.09
C ASP A 86 -1.73 13.48 -19.06
N THR A 87 -1.21 12.82 -18.03
CA THR A 87 -2.01 12.16 -16.96
C THR A 87 -1.55 12.64 -15.58
N PRO A 88 -1.77 13.92 -15.23
CA PRO A 88 -1.27 14.50 -13.99
C PRO A 88 -1.91 13.89 -12.74
N ALA A 89 -3.18 13.44 -12.82
CA ALA A 89 -3.86 12.83 -11.69
C ALA A 89 -3.29 11.45 -11.39
N ALA A 90 -3.05 10.63 -12.42
CA ALA A 90 -2.34 9.36 -12.26
C ALA A 90 -0.92 9.57 -11.72
N LEU A 91 -0.17 10.56 -12.22
CA LEU A 91 1.19 10.83 -11.75
C LEU A 91 1.21 11.16 -10.25
N HIS A 92 0.31 12.04 -9.80
CA HIS A 92 0.16 12.35 -8.38
C HIS A 92 -0.17 11.09 -7.57
N ARG A 93 -1.18 10.32 -7.99
CA ARG A 93 -1.60 9.11 -7.29
C ARG A 93 -0.50 8.06 -7.20
N ILE A 94 0.29 7.88 -8.26
CA ILE A 94 1.44 6.96 -8.29
C ILE A 94 2.51 7.41 -7.30
N LYS A 95 2.79 8.72 -7.19
CA LYS A 95 3.77 9.26 -6.24
C LYS A 95 3.33 9.10 -4.79
N VAL A 96 2.04 9.29 -4.51
CA VAL A 96 1.47 9.10 -3.18
C VAL A 96 1.40 7.60 -2.81
N GLY A 97 1.07 6.74 -3.77
CA GLY A 97 1.08 5.28 -3.62
C GLY A 97 -0.12 4.68 -2.86
N VAL A 98 -1.07 5.50 -2.41
CA VAL A 98 -2.33 5.08 -1.77
C VAL A 98 -3.51 5.87 -2.35
N PRO A 99 -4.77 5.37 -2.31
CA PRO A 99 -5.94 6.10 -2.78
C PRO A 99 -6.20 7.42 -2.03
N ALA A 100 -6.93 8.35 -2.66
CA ALA A 100 -7.28 9.67 -2.08
C ALA A 100 -8.00 9.53 -0.74
N THR A 101 -8.85 8.51 -0.63
CA THR A 101 -9.60 8.18 0.58
C THR A 101 -8.65 7.89 1.74
N VAL A 102 -7.51 7.23 1.50
CA VAL A 102 -6.49 6.95 2.53
C VAL A 102 -5.59 8.17 2.77
N GLU A 103 -5.23 8.90 1.72
CA GLU A 103 -4.38 10.09 1.81
C GLU A 103 -5.03 11.23 2.61
N HIS A 104 -6.33 11.45 2.39
CA HIS A 104 -7.11 12.51 3.03
C HIS A 104 -8.03 11.99 4.15
N SER A 105 -7.86 10.74 4.58
CA SER A 105 -8.50 10.23 5.79
C SER A 105 -8.04 11.06 7.00
N SER A 106 -8.82 12.07 7.39
CA SER A 106 -8.81 12.56 8.78
C SER A 106 -9.44 11.53 9.71
N GLU A 107 -10.28 10.65 9.13
CA GLU A 107 -10.92 9.54 9.80
C GLU A 107 -10.08 8.27 9.60
N ALA A 108 -9.22 8.01 10.58
CA ALA A 108 -9.16 6.69 11.22
C ALA A 108 -10.20 5.71 10.64
N GLY A 109 -9.82 4.88 9.66
CA GLY A 109 -10.74 3.92 9.02
C GLY A 109 -11.43 3.01 10.06
N PRO A 110 -12.44 2.20 9.68
CA PRO A 110 -13.22 1.40 10.63
C PRO A 110 -12.38 0.56 11.61
N GLU A 111 -11.22 0.06 11.15
CA GLU A 111 -10.24 -0.64 11.98
C GLU A 111 -9.61 0.24 13.07
N THR A 112 -9.40 1.54 12.82
CA THR A 112 -8.86 2.47 13.82
C THR A 112 -9.87 2.72 14.93
N GLY A 113 -11.16 2.87 14.62
CA GLY A 113 -12.21 2.97 15.66
C GLY A 113 -12.24 1.73 16.55
N LYS A 114 -12.15 0.54 15.93
CA LYS A 114 -11.99 -0.72 16.66
C LYS A 114 -10.73 -0.74 17.53
N TRP A 115 -9.56 -0.34 17.01
CA TRP A 115 -8.32 -0.33 17.77
C TRP A 115 -8.36 0.67 18.94
N ILE A 116 -9.02 1.82 18.76
CA ILE A 116 -9.26 2.80 19.84
C ILE A 116 -10.11 2.16 20.94
N ALA A 117 -11.21 1.51 20.57
CA ALA A 117 -12.10 0.84 21.52
C ALA A 117 -11.36 -0.29 22.29
N GLU A 118 -10.67 -1.18 21.59
CA GLU A 118 -9.89 -2.27 22.19
C GLU A 118 -8.80 -1.75 23.14
N THR A 119 -8.03 -0.75 22.72
CA THR A 119 -6.94 -0.19 23.54
C THR A 119 -7.49 0.53 24.77
N THR A 120 -8.60 1.26 24.63
CA THR A 120 -9.29 1.93 25.74
C THR A 120 -9.82 0.90 26.75
N GLN A 121 -10.45 -0.17 26.27
CA GLN A 121 -10.93 -1.27 27.10
C GLN A 121 -9.78 -1.89 27.89
N ASN A 122 -8.66 -2.21 27.24
CA ASN A 122 -7.50 -2.81 27.91
C ASN A 122 -6.91 -1.88 28.98
N PHE A 123 -6.97 -0.56 28.77
CA PHE A 123 -6.51 0.42 29.76
C PHE A 123 -7.45 0.44 30.98
N ILE A 124 -8.76 0.43 30.75
CA ILE A 124 -9.78 0.33 31.81
C ILE A 124 -9.58 -0.97 32.61
N THR A 125 -9.48 -2.12 31.93
CA THR A 125 -9.25 -3.43 32.55
C THR A 125 -7.99 -3.45 33.40
N PHE A 126 -6.88 -2.91 32.90
CA PHE A 126 -5.62 -2.84 33.65
C PHE A 126 -5.78 -1.96 34.90
N MET A 127 -6.39 -0.78 34.77
CA MET A 127 -6.65 0.12 35.89
C MET A 127 -7.59 -0.49 36.93
N ASP A 128 -8.64 -1.20 36.51
CA ASP A 128 -9.58 -1.84 37.42
C ASP A 128 -8.96 -3.02 38.15
N THR A 129 -8.08 -3.78 37.49
CA THR A 129 -7.26 -4.84 38.12
C THR A 129 -6.42 -4.28 39.27
N LEU A 130 -5.79 -3.11 39.07
CA LEU A 130 -5.03 -2.43 40.12
C LEU A 130 -5.93 -1.93 41.26
N LYS A 131 -7.11 -1.37 40.96
CA LYS A 131 -8.08 -0.93 41.98
C LYS A 131 -8.65 -2.08 42.80
N LEU A 132 -8.70 -3.28 42.22
CA LEU A 132 -9.11 -4.52 42.90
C LEU A 132 -7.97 -5.15 43.73
N CYS A 133 -6.83 -4.46 43.88
CA CYS A 133 -5.65 -4.92 44.62
C CYS A 133 -5.02 -6.21 44.09
N LEU A 134 -5.20 -6.52 42.79
CA LEU A 134 -4.54 -7.63 42.13
C LEU A 134 -3.12 -7.19 41.73
N HIS A 135 -2.17 -7.46 42.61
CA HIS A 135 -0.77 -7.00 42.47
C HIS A 135 0.19 -8.10 42.03
N ALA A 136 -0.28 -9.33 41.84
CA ALA A 136 0.59 -10.44 41.47
C ALA A 136 1.04 -10.31 40.01
N LYS A 137 2.33 -10.58 39.75
CA LYS A 137 2.93 -10.40 38.42
C LYS A 137 2.25 -11.25 37.35
N ASP A 138 1.92 -12.49 37.68
CA ASP A 138 1.21 -13.44 36.84
C ASP A 138 -0.20 -12.98 36.45
N GLN A 139 -0.82 -12.12 37.26
CA GLN A 139 -2.13 -11.53 36.99
C GLN A 139 -2.04 -10.27 36.12
N LEU A 140 -1.05 -9.41 36.38
CA LEU A 140 -0.89 -8.11 35.70
C LEU A 140 -0.19 -8.21 34.35
N HIS A 141 0.80 -9.11 34.22
CA HIS A 141 1.63 -9.20 33.02
C HIS A 141 0.83 -9.53 31.74
N PRO A 142 -0.12 -10.49 31.73
CA PRO A 142 -0.92 -10.76 30.54
C PRO A 142 -1.73 -9.54 30.08
N ILE A 143 -2.31 -8.80 31.02
CA ILE A 143 -3.17 -7.64 30.74
C ILE A 143 -2.32 -6.47 30.22
N LEU A 144 -1.16 -6.23 30.84
CA LEU A 144 -0.22 -5.20 30.38
C LEU A 144 0.33 -5.51 28.99
N GLN A 145 0.66 -6.77 28.71
CA GLN A 145 1.15 -7.20 27.40
C GLN A 145 0.11 -6.96 26.29
N GLU A 146 -1.16 -7.24 26.58
CA GLU A 146 -2.25 -6.97 25.65
C GLU A 146 -2.45 -5.47 25.42
N LEU A 147 -2.37 -4.66 26.48
CA LEU A 147 -2.44 -3.20 26.41
C LEU A 147 -1.31 -2.60 25.55
N VAL A 148 -0.06 -3.02 25.80
CA VAL A 148 1.12 -2.58 25.02
C VAL A 148 0.95 -2.96 23.56
N THR A 149 0.50 -4.17 23.29
CA THR A 149 0.28 -4.67 21.92
C THR A 149 -0.79 -3.85 21.19
N GLY A 150 -1.92 -3.56 21.85
CA GLY A 150 -2.96 -2.68 21.30
C GLY A 150 -2.43 -1.27 21.00
N TYR A 151 -1.71 -0.69 21.94
CA TYR A 151 -1.16 0.66 21.81
C TYR A 151 -0.12 0.80 20.68
N THR A 152 0.70 -0.24 20.44
CA THR A 152 1.71 -0.20 19.36
C THR A 152 1.15 -0.05 17.94
N ARG A 153 -0.17 -0.22 17.76
CA ARG A 153 -0.84 -0.08 16.46
C ARG A 153 -0.98 1.37 16.01
N PHE A 154 -0.91 2.34 16.93
CA PHE A 154 -1.09 3.76 16.61
C PHE A 154 0.17 4.41 16.03
N LYS A 155 -0.01 5.28 15.03
CA LYS A 155 1.05 6.18 14.55
C LYS A 155 1.43 7.13 15.71
N GLY A 156 2.73 7.31 15.95
CA GLY A 156 3.23 8.09 17.10
C GLY A 156 3.33 7.31 18.43
N SER A 157 2.93 6.04 18.48
CA SER A 157 3.07 5.20 19.69
C SER A 157 4.51 5.08 20.20
N LYS A 158 5.50 5.26 19.31
CA LYS A 158 6.94 5.25 19.67
C LYS A 158 7.42 6.54 20.34
N GLU A 159 6.68 7.64 20.17
CA GLU A 159 7.07 8.97 20.67
C GLU A 159 6.59 9.20 22.11
N TRP A 160 5.66 8.37 22.59
CA TRP A 160 5.16 8.46 23.94
C TRP A 160 6.13 7.85 24.96
N GLU A 161 6.60 8.69 25.89
CA GLU A 161 7.57 8.30 26.94
C GLU A 161 7.10 7.09 27.77
N GLY A 162 5.80 7.00 28.05
CA GLY A 162 5.23 5.93 28.88
C GLY A 162 5.38 4.53 28.27
N ARG A 163 5.56 4.42 26.95
CA ARG A 163 5.74 3.13 26.28
C ARG A 163 6.99 2.40 26.76
N SER A 164 8.10 3.13 26.92
CA SER A 164 9.36 2.52 27.37
C SER A 164 9.23 1.97 28.80
N ARG A 165 8.43 2.64 29.64
CA ARG A 165 8.19 2.21 31.02
C ARG A 165 7.29 0.96 31.07
N MET A 166 6.25 0.91 30.22
CA MET A 166 5.35 -0.25 30.16
C MET A 166 6.01 -1.50 29.58
N VAL A 167 6.94 -1.34 28.62
CA VAL A 167 7.69 -2.47 28.05
C VAL A 167 8.78 -2.97 29.01
N GLY A 168 9.33 -2.09 29.84
CA GLY A 168 10.42 -2.42 30.77
C GLY A 168 9.98 -2.98 32.13
N TRP A 169 8.69 -2.98 32.44
CA TRP A 169 8.12 -3.54 33.67
C TRP A 169 7.99 -5.07 33.56
#